data_AF-A0A813HEL6-F1
#
_entry.id   AF-A0A813HEL6-F1
#
_cell.length_a   1.000
_cell.length_b   1.000
_cell.length_c   1.000
_cell.angle_alpha   90.00
_cell.angle_beta   90.00
_cell.angle_gamma   90.00
#
_symmetry.space_group_name_H-M   'P 1'
#
loop_
_entity.id
_entity.type
_entity.pdbx_description
1 polymer ?
#
loop_
_entity_poly.entity_id
_entity_poly.type
_entity_poly.pdbx_seq_one_letter_code
_entity_poly.pdbx_strand_id
1 'polypeptide(L)'
;MACQSRRSRLKVRQVAAAALAAAAVGLNGLSFLHGALVVNTRPRPFHLQQQGRAVSRRAAESATELSRTERLLAAVRERVAAMGGTEAWEDAANAVAAAIDSGTDEAEMALAKAFGWTGWFDLNRASYLKPKLPQDIGKLREALRWLSDGPLSLSPEQLRHALAIKPLAYLVGPEKSYHAALEVAPEQFSTPSAFRDLLLREPMALDLTHNCQLTDPDDRPMDDWGEPVHCDGQCTHCWRSSTPRFMGGVLDGVEV
;
A
#
# COMPACT_ATOMS: atom_id res chain seq x y z
N MET A 1 -3.86 -34.43 -13.42
CA MET A 1 -4.75 -35.17 -12.50
C MET A 1 -3.98 -35.50 -11.23
N ALA A 2 -4.60 -35.26 -10.08
CA ALA A 2 -4.27 -35.71 -8.72
C ALA A 2 -2.97 -35.20 -8.07
N CYS A 3 -3.10 -34.12 -7.28
CA CYS A 3 -2.29 -33.93 -6.07
C CYS A 3 -3.25 -33.83 -4.87
N GLN A 4 -3.74 -35.00 -4.46
CA GLN A 4 -4.43 -35.22 -3.18
C GLN A 4 -3.48 -36.00 -2.28
N SER A 5 -3.63 -35.80 -0.97
CA SER A 5 -3.03 -36.56 0.13
C SER A 5 -1.79 -35.93 0.77
N ARG A 6 -2.03 -35.10 1.80
CA ARG A 6 -1.46 -35.25 3.16
C ARG A 6 -2.02 -34.18 4.09
N ARG A 7 -3.28 -34.36 4.51
CA ARG A 7 -3.84 -33.74 5.72
C ARG A 7 -4.32 -34.86 6.63
N SER A 8 -3.60 -35.11 7.71
CA SER A 8 -4.10 -35.88 8.86
C SER A 8 -3.11 -35.85 10.04
N ARG A 9 -3.62 -35.31 11.16
CA ARG A 9 -3.27 -35.62 12.56
C ARG A 9 -2.10 -34.86 13.18
N LEU A 10 -2.44 -33.83 13.97
CA LEU A 10 -2.37 -33.93 15.43
C LEU A 10 -3.17 -32.79 16.09
N LYS A 11 -4.29 -33.16 16.71
CA LYS A 11 -5.00 -32.38 17.72
C LYS A 11 -4.59 -32.92 19.10
N VAL A 12 -4.79 -32.04 20.10
CA VAL A 12 -5.11 -32.29 21.52
C VAL A 12 -3.98 -32.13 22.54
N ARG A 13 -4.08 -31.05 23.34
CA ARG A 13 -4.01 -30.91 24.82
C ARG A 13 -3.65 -29.44 25.12
N GLN A 14 -4.53 -28.51 25.50
CA GLN A 14 -5.46 -28.34 26.63
C GLN A 14 -4.77 -28.12 28.01
N VAL A 15 -5.19 -27.01 28.66
CA VAL A 15 -5.27 -26.68 30.11
C VAL A 15 -4.27 -25.67 30.71
N ALA A 16 -4.80 -24.46 30.94
CA ALA A 16 -4.80 -23.54 32.11
C ALA A 16 -3.64 -23.42 33.13
N ALA A 17 -3.27 -22.16 33.42
CA ALA A 17 -3.09 -21.54 34.77
C ALA A 17 -3.01 -20.01 34.53
N ALA A 18 -3.89 -19.12 35.03
CA ALA A 18 -4.31 -18.76 36.38
C ALA A 18 -3.25 -18.01 37.23
N ALA A 19 -3.60 -16.75 37.56
CA ALA A 19 -3.41 -16.05 38.83
C ALA A 19 -2.19 -15.11 39.05
N LEU A 20 -2.54 -13.81 39.14
CA LEU A 20 -2.39 -12.89 40.29
C LEU A 20 -1.05 -12.21 40.67
N ALA A 21 -1.24 -10.92 41.02
CA ALA A 21 -0.49 -10.05 41.94
C ALA A 21 0.74 -9.32 41.34
N ALA A 22 1.10 -8.08 41.69
CA ALA A 22 0.68 -7.19 42.77
C ALA A 22 1.02 -5.72 42.42
N ALA A 23 0.47 -4.81 43.23
CA ALA A 23 0.65 -3.37 43.23
C ALA A 23 2.03 -2.87 43.71
N ALA A 24 2.40 -1.65 43.28
CA ALA A 24 3.25 -0.68 44.00
C ALA A 24 3.07 0.68 43.29
N VAL A 25 2.29 1.65 43.80
CA VAL A 25 2.64 2.66 44.82
C VAL A 25 4.12 3.05 44.80
N GLY A 26 4.41 4.26 44.31
CA GLY A 26 5.72 4.89 44.33
C GLY A 26 5.62 6.39 44.07
N LEU A 27 5.21 7.15 45.09
CA LEU A 27 5.43 8.59 45.20
C LEU A 27 6.93 8.86 45.35
N ASN A 28 7.49 9.71 44.48
CA ASN A 28 8.70 10.54 44.67
C ASN A 28 8.71 11.48 43.45
N GLY A 29 8.53 12.80 43.54
CA GLY A 29 9.17 13.70 44.49
C GLY A 29 10.62 13.91 44.04
N LEU A 30 10.87 14.91 43.19
CA LEU A 30 12.10 15.73 43.21
C LEU A 30 12.05 16.82 42.13
N SER A 31 11.93 18.05 42.63
CA SER A 31 12.20 19.30 41.95
C SER A 31 13.58 19.26 41.27
N PHE A 32 13.62 19.57 39.98
CA PHE A 32 14.86 19.98 39.33
C PHE A 32 14.81 21.45 38.93
N LEU A 33 15.89 22.09 39.32
CA LEU A 33 16.19 23.51 39.31
C LEU A 33 16.06 24.15 37.93
N HIS A 34 15.50 25.36 37.94
CA HIS A 34 15.66 26.36 36.89
C HIS A 34 17.15 26.69 36.71
N GLY A 35 17.75 26.19 35.62
CA GLY A 35 19.01 26.68 35.08
C GLY A 35 18.72 27.56 33.87
N ALA A 36 18.52 28.86 34.10
CA ALA A 36 18.40 29.85 33.03
C ALA A 36 19.77 30.08 32.37
N LEU A 37 20.09 29.30 31.34
CA LEU A 37 21.14 29.63 30.39
C LEU A 37 20.60 30.70 29.43
N VAL A 38 20.94 31.96 29.72
CA VAL A 38 20.75 33.09 28.80
C VAL A 38 21.72 32.90 27.64
N VAL A 39 21.28 32.16 26.62
CA VAL A 39 21.97 32.11 25.32
C VAL A 39 21.60 33.39 24.59
N ASN A 40 22.55 34.31 24.51
CA ASN A 40 22.46 35.54 23.73
C ASN A 40 22.51 35.21 22.23
N THR A 41 21.37 34.79 21.67
CA THR A 41 21.19 34.61 20.24
C THR A 41 20.83 35.95 19.61
N ARG A 42 21.83 36.65 19.08
CA ARG A 42 21.57 37.76 18.14
C ARG A 42 20.76 37.20 16.96
N PRO A 43 19.57 37.75 16.64
CA PRO A 43 18.80 37.32 15.48
C PRO A 43 19.59 37.65 14.21
N ARG A 44 20.05 36.62 13.48
CA ARG A 44 20.61 36.80 12.15
C ARG A 44 19.47 37.16 11.18
N PRO A 45 19.50 38.33 10.51
CA PRO A 45 18.40 38.80 9.65
C PRO A 45 18.25 38.05 8.31
N PHE A 46 18.91 36.91 8.11
CA PHE A 46 18.95 36.21 6.82
C PHE A 46 17.84 35.16 6.61
N HIS A 47 16.98 34.88 7.60
CA HIS A 47 16.04 33.76 7.51
C HIS A 47 14.69 34.07 6.82
N LEU A 48 14.27 35.34 6.77
CA LEU A 48 12.96 35.74 6.23
C LEU A 48 12.89 35.70 4.69
N GLN A 49 14.00 35.93 3.99
CA GLN A 49 13.99 35.98 2.51
C GLN A 49 13.97 34.59 1.85
N GLN A 50 14.41 33.53 2.54
CA GLN A 50 14.35 32.16 2.03
C GLN A 50 12.95 31.52 2.14
N GLN A 51 12.14 31.93 3.12
CA GLN A 51 10.80 31.37 3.33
C GLN A 51 9.82 31.74 2.20
N GLY A 52 9.90 32.95 1.64
CA GLY A 52 9.03 33.38 0.53
C GLY A 52 9.25 32.62 -0.78
N ARG A 53 10.50 32.21 -1.08
CA ARG A 53 10.82 31.47 -2.32
C ARG A 53 10.31 30.03 -2.29
N ALA A 54 10.36 29.38 -1.13
CA ALA A 54 9.86 28.00 -0.98
C ALA A 54 8.34 27.90 -1.15
N VAL A 55 7.58 28.88 -0.63
CA VAL A 55 6.12 28.93 -0.76
C VAL A 55 5.71 29.18 -2.21
N SER A 56 6.36 30.12 -2.90
CA SER A 56 6.05 30.42 -4.31
C SER A 56 6.34 29.23 -5.24
N ARG A 57 7.38 28.44 -4.96
CA ARG A 57 7.71 27.26 -5.76
C ARG A 57 6.71 26.11 -5.56
N ARG A 58 6.30 25.83 -4.31
CA ARG A 58 5.27 24.82 -4.01
C ARG A 58 3.92 25.16 -4.64
N ALA A 59 3.53 26.44 -4.64
CA ALA A 59 2.29 26.87 -5.29
C ALA A 59 2.31 26.66 -6.81
N ALA A 60 3.44 26.95 -7.46
CA ALA A 60 3.60 26.73 -8.91
C ALA A 60 3.61 25.23 -9.28
N GLU A 61 4.28 24.40 -8.46
CA GLU A 61 4.30 22.95 -8.63
C GLU A 61 2.88 22.36 -8.47
N SER A 62 2.13 22.79 -7.44
CA SER A 62 0.74 22.37 -7.22
C SER A 62 -0.21 22.80 -8.35
N ALA A 63 -0.09 24.04 -8.85
CA ALA A 63 -0.90 24.51 -9.98
C ALA A 63 -0.61 23.72 -11.27
N THR A 64 0.65 23.35 -11.50
CA THR A 64 1.05 22.53 -12.66
C THR A 64 0.51 21.11 -12.56
N GLU A 65 0.51 20.54 -11.35
CA GLU A 65 -0.01 19.20 -11.08
C GLU A 65 -1.53 19.12 -11.26
N LEU A 66 -2.28 20.11 -10.75
CA LEU A 66 -3.73 20.22 -10.97
C LEU A 66 -4.04 20.29 -12.48
N SER A 67 -3.34 21.14 -13.21
CA SER A 67 -3.47 21.24 -14.67
C SER A 67 -3.12 19.94 -15.41
N ARG A 68 -2.19 19.13 -14.88
CA ARG A 68 -1.88 17.81 -15.46
C ARG A 68 -3.02 16.82 -15.20
N THR A 69 -3.53 16.76 -13.98
CA THR A 69 -4.63 15.88 -13.59
C THR A 69 -5.89 16.15 -14.41
N GLU A 70 -6.27 17.41 -14.56
CA GLU A 70 -7.44 17.81 -15.36
C GLU A 70 -7.29 17.38 -16.83
N ARG A 71 -6.11 17.61 -17.43
CA ARG A 71 -5.83 17.19 -18.82
C ARG A 71 -5.85 15.67 -18.98
N LEU A 72 -5.36 14.94 -17.97
CA LEU A 72 -5.38 13.48 -17.96
C LEU A 72 -6.81 12.97 -17.92
N LEU A 73 -7.61 13.41 -16.95
CA LEU A 73 -8.99 12.97 -16.79
C LEU A 73 -9.85 13.33 -18.00
N ALA A 74 -9.67 14.52 -18.58
CA ALA A 74 -10.35 14.91 -19.81
C ALA A 74 -10.04 13.94 -20.98
N ALA A 75 -8.76 13.59 -21.17
CA ALA A 75 -8.34 12.65 -22.21
C ALA A 75 -8.83 11.22 -21.95
N VAL A 76 -8.88 10.80 -20.69
CA VAL A 76 -9.43 9.49 -20.30
C VAL A 76 -10.93 9.44 -20.59
N ARG A 77 -11.71 10.43 -20.14
CA ARG A 77 -13.16 10.53 -20.39
C ARG A 77 -13.48 10.52 -21.88
N GLU A 78 -12.74 11.30 -22.69
CA GLU A 78 -12.87 11.30 -24.16
C GLU A 78 -12.65 9.90 -24.75
N ARG A 79 -11.59 9.22 -24.32
CA ARG A 79 -11.24 7.89 -24.86
C ARG A 79 -12.20 6.80 -24.37
N VAL A 80 -12.66 6.88 -23.13
CA VAL A 80 -13.70 6.01 -22.57
C VAL A 80 -15.00 6.14 -23.36
N ALA A 81 -15.41 7.38 -23.67
CA ALA A 81 -16.58 7.65 -24.51
C ALA A 81 -16.42 7.08 -25.92
N ALA A 82 -15.23 7.23 -26.52
CA ALA A 82 -14.92 6.62 -27.82
C ALA A 82 -14.95 5.07 -27.81
N MET A 83 -14.80 4.45 -26.64
CA MET A 83 -14.92 3.00 -26.44
C MET A 83 -16.35 2.55 -26.08
N GLY A 84 -17.31 3.48 -25.97
CA GLY A 84 -18.67 3.19 -25.50
C GLY A 84 -18.74 2.81 -24.02
N GLY A 85 -17.72 3.18 -23.23
CA GLY A 85 -17.56 2.77 -21.84
C GLY A 85 -18.02 3.80 -20.79
N THR A 86 -18.68 4.89 -21.20
CA THR A 86 -19.00 6.03 -20.33
C THR A 86 -19.79 5.61 -19.09
N GLU A 87 -20.89 4.86 -19.27
CA GLU A 87 -21.74 4.42 -18.16
C GLU A 87 -20.97 3.54 -17.16
N ALA A 88 -20.25 2.53 -17.65
CA ALA A 88 -19.44 1.66 -16.80
C ALA A 88 -18.33 2.43 -16.04
N TRP A 89 -17.75 3.46 -16.68
CA TRP A 89 -16.74 4.29 -16.05
C TRP A 89 -17.32 5.19 -14.96
N GLU A 90 -18.43 5.87 -15.25
CA GLU A 90 -19.14 6.72 -14.29
C GLU A 90 -19.63 5.91 -13.10
N ASP A 91 -20.21 4.73 -13.34
CA ASP A 91 -20.64 3.81 -12.27
C ASP A 91 -19.48 3.36 -11.39
N ALA A 92 -18.33 3.04 -12.00
CA ALA A 92 -17.14 2.68 -11.25
C ALA A 92 -16.60 3.86 -10.43
N ALA A 93 -16.54 5.05 -11.02
CA ALA A 93 -16.05 6.26 -10.37
C ALA A 93 -16.95 6.63 -9.19
N ASN A 94 -18.27 6.57 -9.36
CA ASN A 94 -19.25 6.82 -8.30
C ASN A 94 -19.14 5.79 -7.17
N ALA A 95 -18.96 4.50 -7.50
CA ALA A 95 -18.79 3.46 -6.49
C ALA A 95 -17.51 3.68 -5.66
N VAL A 96 -16.40 4.03 -6.31
CA VAL A 96 -15.14 4.32 -5.62
C VAL A 96 -15.25 5.61 -4.80
N ALA A 97 -15.81 6.69 -5.36
CA ALA A 97 -16.01 7.98 -4.69
C ALA A 97 -16.83 7.83 -3.40
N ALA A 98 -17.92 7.04 -3.46
CA ALA A 98 -18.74 6.74 -2.29
C ALA A 98 -17.97 5.93 -1.22
N ALA A 99 -17.11 4.99 -1.63
CA ALA A 99 -16.35 4.17 -0.70
C ALA A 99 -15.22 4.95 0.03
N ILE A 100 -14.68 6.00 -0.60
CA ILE A 100 -13.60 6.82 -0.03
C ILE A 100 -14.05 8.16 0.55
N ASP A 101 -15.36 8.44 0.51
CA ASP A 101 -15.97 9.72 0.90
C ASP A 101 -15.25 10.93 0.27
N SER A 102 -15.04 10.87 -1.05
CA SER A 102 -14.37 11.93 -1.80
C SER A 102 -15.04 12.22 -3.15
N GLY A 103 -14.51 13.20 -3.87
CA GLY A 103 -14.99 13.62 -5.19
C GLY A 103 -14.71 12.58 -6.28
N THR A 104 -15.50 12.65 -7.35
CA THR A 104 -15.40 11.78 -8.52
C THR A 104 -14.05 11.86 -9.21
N ASP A 105 -13.39 13.03 -9.22
CA ASP A 105 -12.08 13.19 -9.87
C ASP A 105 -10.98 12.36 -9.17
N GLU A 106 -10.99 12.26 -7.84
CA GLU A 106 -10.03 11.43 -7.10
C GLU A 106 -10.27 9.93 -7.36
N ALA A 107 -11.55 9.54 -7.42
CA ALA A 107 -11.96 8.19 -7.77
C ALA A 107 -11.57 7.81 -9.21
N GLU A 108 -11.81 8.70 -10.18
CA GLU A 108 -11.38 8.49 -11.56
C GLU A 108 -9.86 8.40 -11.69
N MET A 109 -9.11 9.18 -10.91
CA MET A 109 -7.66 9.08 -10.88
C MET A 109 -7.19 7.71 -10.37
N ALA A 110 -7.84 7.17 -9.33
CA ALA A 110 -7.56 5.83 -8.83
C ALA A 110 -7.86 4.75 -9.88
N LEU A 111 -8.99 4.84 -10.58
CA LEU A 111 -9.35 3.97 -11.69
C LEU A 111 -8.36 4.09 -12.86
N ALA A 112 -7.97 5.32 -13.20
CA ALA A 112 -7.03 5.59 -14.27
C ALA A 112 -5.67 4.93 -13.99
N LYS A 113 -5.18 5.01 -12.75
CA LYS A 113 -3.97 4.31 -12.30
C LYS A 113 -4.13 2.79 -12.35
N ALA A 114 -5.24 2.24 -11.84
CA ALA A 114 -5.47 0.80 -11.78
C ALA A 114 -5.54 0.16 -13.16
N PHE A 115 -6.20 0.81 -14.12
CA PHE A 115 -6.48 0.24 -15.43
C PHE A 115 -5.55 0.74 -16.55
N GLY A 116 -4.41 1.35 -16.19
CA GLY A 116 -3.32 1.68 -17.10
C GLY A 116 -3.54 2.94 -17.95
N TRP A 117 -4.53 3.76 -17.62
CA TRP A 117 -4.83 5.01 -18.32
C TRP A 117 -3.79 6.09 -18.08
N THR A 118 -3.19 6.14 -16.89
CA THR A 118 -2.11 7.08 -16.57
C THR A 118 -0.89 6.85 -17.46
N GLY A 119 -0.44 5.59 -17.57
CA GLY A 119 0.67 5.21 -18.45
C GLY A 119 0.36 5.47 -19.93
N TRP A 120 -0.88 5.20 -20.36
CA TRP A 120 -1.34 5.56 -21.70
C TRP A 120 -1.24 7.07 -21.95
N PHE A 121 -1.69 7.91 -21.02
CA PHE A 121 -1.62 9.36 -21.15
C PHE A 121 -0.18 9.88 -21.14
N ASP A 122 0.63 9.40 -20.18
CA ASP A 122 2.02 9.84 -19.98
C ASP A 122 2.93 9.49 -21.17
N LEU A 123 2.65 8.37 -21.83
CA LEU A 123 3.34 7.95 -23.06
C LEU A 123 2.67 8.52 -24.32
N ASN A 124 2.06 9.70 -24.20
CA ASN A 124 1.43 10.46 -25.27
C ASN A 124 0.41 9.63 -26.07
N ARG A 125 -0.45 8.89 -25.36
CA ARG A 125 -1.58 8.14 -25.92
C ARG A 125 -1.16 7.05 -26.91
N ALA A 126 -0.02 6.41 -26.65
CA ALA A 126 0.54 5.38 -27.50
C ALA A 126 -0.47 4.27 -27.85
N SER A 127 -0.58 3.96 -29.16
CA SER A 127 -1.56 2.99 -29.68
C SER A 127 -1.31 1.54 -29.24
N TYR A 128 -0.08 1.21 -28.86
CA TYR A 128 0.27 -0.12 -28.34
C TYR A 128 -0.16 -0.32 -26.89
N LEU A 129 -0.40 0.76 -26.13
CA LEU A 129 -0.99 0.67 -24.80
C LEU A 129 -2.50 0.65 -24.90
N LYS A 130 -3.09 -0.43 -24.40
CA LYS A 130 -4.53 -0.65 -24.39
C LYS A 130 -5.02 -0.60 -22.95
N PRO A 131 -5.30 0.60 -22.40
CA PRO A 131 -5.90 0.70 -21.08
C PRO A 131 -7.26 -0.02 -21.08
N LYS A 132 -7.68 -0.47 -19.90
CA LYS A 132 -8.86 -1.32 -19.75
C LYS A 132 -10.01 -0.54 -19.11
N LEU A 133 -11.23 -0.93 -19.44
CA LEU A 133 -12.41 -0.50 -18.69
C LEU A 133 -12.60 -1.43 -17.48
N PRO A 134 -13.21 -0.95 -16.39
CA PRO A 134 -13.71 -1.81 -15.32
C PRO A 134 -14.69 -2.83 -15.93
N GLN A 135 -14.38 -4.13 -15.80
CA GLN A 135 -15.15 -5.17 -16.50
C GLN A 135 -16.47 -5.51 -15.79
N ASP A 136 -16.53 -5.36 -14.47
CA ASP A 136 -17.65 -5.82 -13.65
C ASP A 136 -17.79 -4.92 -12.42
N ILE A 137 -18.79 -4.04 -12.45
CA ILE A 137 -19.09 -3.10 -11.36
C ILE A 137 -19.58 -3.83 -10.12
N GLY A 138 -20.24 -4.99 -10.27
CA GLY A 138 -20.65 -5.83 -9.15
C GLY A 138 -19.43 -6.29 -8.35
N LYS A 139 -18.42 -6.85 -9.03
CA LYS A 139 -17.17 -7.27 -8.40
C LYS A 139 -16.39 -6.10 -7.78
N LEU A 140 -16.42 -4.93 -8.41
CA LEU A 140 -15.81 -3.73 -7.84
C LEU A 140 -16.48 -3.34 -6.51
N ARG A 141 -17.82 -3.33 -6.47
CA ARG A 141 -18.58 -3.02 -5.25
C ARG A 141 -18.35 -4.08 -4.17
N GLU A 142 -18.29 -5.36 -4.54
CA GLU A 142 -17.95 -6.44 -3.62
C GLU A 142 -16.54 -6.29 -3.05
N ALA A 143 -15.56 -5.94 -3.89
CA ALA A 143 -14.19 -5.66 -3.47
C ALA A 143 -14.14 -4.49 -2.47
N LEU A 144 -14.80 -3.37 -2.76
CA LEU A 144 -14.86 -2.20 -1.88
C LEU A 144 -15.53 -2.54 -0.54
N ARG A 145 -16.65 -3.28 -0.56
CA ARG A 145 -17.33 -3.73 0.66
C ARG A 145 -16.46 -4.70 1.47
N TRP A 146 -15.73 -5.61 0.81
CA TRP A 146 -14.83 -6.52 1.51
C TRP A 146 -13.69 -5.76 2.20
N LEU A 147 -13.19 -4.67 1.60
CA LEU A 147 -12.18 -3.82 2.22
C LEU A 147 -12.70 -3.07 3.46
N SER A 148 -13.96 -2.65 3.46
CA SER A 148 -14.59 -1.94 4.59
C SER A 148 -15.07 -2.87 5.71
N ASP A 149 -15.64 -4.03 5.36
CA ASP A 149 -16.35 -4.91 6.29
C ASP A 149 -15.54 -6.16 6.65
N GLY A 150 -14.53 -6.48 5.85
CA GLY A 150 -13.69 -7.66 6.00
C GLY A 150 -12.56 -7.48 7.03
N PRO A 151 -11.55 -8.35 7.00
CA PRO A 151 -10.49 -8.41 8.02
C PRO A 151 -9.63 -7.14 8.08
N LEU A 152 -9.59 -6.36 6.99
CA LEU A 152 -8.87 -5.10 6.96
C LEU A 152 -9.66 -3.96 7.61
N SER A 153 -10.99 -4.02 7.59
CA SER A 153 -11.89 -3.00 8.14
C SER A 153 -11.37 -1.56 7.93
N LEU A 154 -11.10 -1.20 6.68
CA LEU A 154 -10.50 0.09 6.34
C LEU A 154 -11.54 1.20 6.44
N SER A 155 -11.18 2.28 7.12
CA SER A 155 -11.94 3.54 7.05
C SER A 155 -11.87 4.14 5.64
N PRO A 156 -12.82 5.01 5.26
CA PRO A 156 -12.78 5.71 3.97
C PRO A 156 -11.45 6.43 3.72
N GLU A 157 -10.87 7.06 4.73
CA GLU A 157 -9.58 7.77 4.63
C GLU A 157 -8.41 6.80 4.41
N GLN A 158 -8.40 5.66 5.08
CA GLN A 158 -7.38 4.63 4.89
C GLN A 158 -7.48 3.99 3.51
N LEU A 159 -8.70 3.75 3.04
CA LEU A 159 -8.93 3.24 1.69
C LEU A 159 -8.49 4.27 0.63
N ARG A 160 -8.82 5.54 0.83
CA ARG A 160 -8.36 6.65 -0.04
C ARG A 160 -6.84 6.68 -0.14
N HIS A 161 -6.15 6.59 1.00
CA HIS A 161 -4.69 6.54 1.04
C HIS A 161 -4.14 5.32 0.29
N ALA A 162 -4.72 4.14 0.50
CA ALA A 162 -4.32 2.91 -0.18
C ALA A 162 -4.50 2.99 -1.71
N LEU A 163 -5.65 3.52 -2.17
CA LEU A 163 -5.94 3.72 -3.60
C LEU A 163 -5.04 4.76 -4.25
N ALA A 164 -4.57 5.76 -3.50
CA ALA A 164 -3.61 6.74 -4.02
C ALA A 164 -2.26 6.09 -4.40
N ILE A 165 -1.83 5.08 -3.63
CA ILE A 165 -0.54 4.39 -3.78
C ILE A 165 -0.62 3.20 -4.74
N LYS A 166 -1.52 2.24 -4.49
CA LYS A 166 -1.56 0.97 -5.23
C LYS A 166 -2.98 0.53 -5.58
N PRO A 167 -3.72 1.29 -6.42
CA PRO A 167 -5.15 1.07 -6.60
C PRO A 167 -5.50 -0.30 -7.20
N LEU A 168 -4.67 -0.84 -8.09
CA LEU A 168 -4.94 -2.14 -8.73
C LEU A 168 -5.14 -3.27 -7.71
N ALA A 169 -4.29 -3.35 -6.68
CA ALA A 169 -4.35 -4.42 -5.67
C ALA A 169 -5.62 -4.37 -4.82
N TYR A 170 -6.20 -3.18 -4.66
CA TYR A 170 -7.40 -2.94 -3.85
C TYR A 170 -8.68 -3.02 -4.68
N LEU A 171 -8.65 -2.60 -5.95
CA LEU A 171 -9.84 -2.57 -6.82
C LEU A 171 -10.09 -3.89 -7.56
N VAL A 172 -9.06 -4.74 -7.74
CA VAL A 172 -9.16 -5.97 -8.53
C VAL A 172 -8.83 -7.19 -7.66
N GLY A 173 -9.87 -7.75 -7.02
CA GLY A 173 -9.77 -8.97 -6.22
C GLY A 173 -8.94 -8.83 -4.93
N PRO A 174 -9.20 -7.82 -4.07
CA PRO A 174 -8.42 -7.55 -2.87
C PRO A 174 -8.38 -8.73 -1.90
N GLU A 175 -9.46 -9.51 -1.81
CA GLU A 175 -9.54 -10.71 -0.96
C GLU A 175 -8.50 -11.76 -1.37
N LYS A 176 -8.39 -12.03 -2.68
CA LYS A 176 -7.40 -12.98 -3.19
C LYS A 176 -5.98 -12.49 -2.93
N SER A 177 -5.73 -11.21 -3.18
CA SER A 177 -4.43 -10.58 -2.93
C SER A 177 -4.07 -10.62 -1.44
N TYR A 178 -5.03 -10.36 -0.55
CA TYR A 178 -4.85 -10.44 0.90
C TYR A 178 -4.43 -11.84 1.35
N HIS A 179 -5.16 -12.87 0.93
CA HIS A 179 -4.82 -14.25 1.31
C HIS A 179 -3.47 -14.69 0.76
N ALA A 180 -3.19 -14.37 -0.51
CA ALA A 180 -1.90 -14.69 -1.12
C ALA A 180 -0.74 -13.97 -0.41
N ALA A 181 -0.89 -12.68 -0.13
CA ALA A 181 0.14 -11.89 0.54
C ALA A 181 0.37 -12.32 1.99
N LEU A 182 -0.70 -12.65 2.72
CA LEU A 182 -0.62 -13.13 4.10
C LEU A 182 0.02 -14.53 4.19
N GLU A 183 -0.33 -15.45 3.27
CA GLU A 183 0.22 -16.81 3.24
C GLU A 183 1.74 -16.82 3.07
N VAL A 184 2.28 -15.90 2.29
CA VAL A 184 3.71 -15.78 2.05
C VAL A 184 4.39 -14.72 2.94
N ALA A 185 3.66 -14.05 3.82
CA ALA A 185 4.22 -12.98 4.65
C ALA A 185 5.33 -13.51 5.57
N PRO A 186 6.40 -12.74 5.81
CA PRO A 186 7.40 -13.04 6.84
C PRO A 186 6.74 -13.27 8.20
N GLU A 187 7.38 -14.05 9.08
CA GLU A 187 6.82 -14.48 10.37
C GLU A 187 6.26 -13.30 11.19
N GLN A 188 6.97 -12.17 11.21
CA GLN A 188 6.56 -10.94 11.93
C GLN A 188 5.26 -10.30 11.41
N PHE A 189 4.85 -10.61 10.17
CA PHE A 189 3.64 -10.12 9.51
C PHE A 189 2.65 -11.24 9.16
N SER A 190 2.90 -12.47 9.60
CA SER A 190 2.07 -13.65 9.26
C SER A 190 0.70 -13.67 9.95
N THR A 191 0.53 -12.88 11.01
CA THR A 191 -0.75 -12.78 11.73
C THR A 191 -1.67 -11.74 11.08
N PRO A 192 -2.99 -11.98 11.00
CA PRO A 192 -3.93 -11.04 10.38
C PRO A 192 -3.88 -9.61 10.94
N SER A 193 -3.70 -9.45 12.26
CA SER A 193 -3.57 -8.15 12.92
C SER A 193 -2.28 -7.44 12.53
N ALA A 194 -1.13 -8.13 12.61
CA ALA A 194 0.16 -7.52 12.24
C ALA A 194 0.21 -7.14 10.76
N PHE A 195 -0.39 -7.97 9.89
CA PHE A 195 -0.49 -7.67 8.47
C PHE A 195 -1.38 -6.46 8.20
N ARG A 196 -2.52 -6.35 8.90
CA ARG A 196 -3.37 -5.16 8.83
C ARG A 196 -2.60 -3.90 9.24
N ASP A 197 -1.88 -3.93 10.36
CA ASP A 197 -1.11 -2.78 10.85
C ASP A 197 0.04 -2.41 9.89
N LEU A 198 0.61 -3.39 9.19
CA LEU A 198 1.52 -3.12 8.08
C LEU A 198 0.81 -2.43 6.92
N LEU A 199 -0.33 -2.93 6.46
CA LEU A 199 -1.07 -2.35 5.32
C LEU A 199 -1.52 -0.91 5.55
N LEU A 200 -1.84 -0.54 6.80
CA LEU A 200 -2.18 0.83 7.15
C LEU A 200 -1.00 1.80 6.98
N ARG A 201 0.24 1.32 7.15
CA ARG A 201 1.46 2.10 6.96
C ARG A 201 1.97 2.01 5.53
N GLU A 202 1.87 0.82 4.94
CA GLU A 202 2.50 0.45 3.68
C GLU A 202 1.47 -0.28 2.78
N PRO A 203 0.58 0.46 2.10
CA PRO A 203 -0.49 -0.14 1.30
C PRO A 203 -0.02 -1.06 0.18
N MET A 204 1.23 -0.90 -0.29
CA MET A 204 1.82 -1.75 -1.31
C MET A 204 2.03 -3.21 -0.86
N ALA A 205 2.02 -3.49 0.45
CA ALA A 205 2.20 -4.84 0.97
C ALA A 205 1.11 -5.82 0.50
N LEU A 206 -0.06 -5.32 0.10
CA LEU A 206 -1.16 -6.15 -0.43
C LEU A 206 -0.79 -6.82 -1.78
N ASP A 207 0.15 -6.23 -2.51
CA ASP A 207 0.61 -6.72 -3.82
C ASP A 207 1.82 -7.66 -3.71
N LEU A 208 2.26 -7.98 -2.48
CA LEU A 208 3.41 -8.84 -2.22
C LEU A 208 2.98 -10.29 -2.06
N THR A 209 2.74 -10.96 -3.19
CA THR A 209 2.23 -12.34 -3.22
C THR A 209 3.33 -13.39 -3.31
N HIS A 210 4.61 -13.00 -3.22
CA HIS A 210 5.76 -13.90 -3.29
C HIS A 210 6.74 -13.67 -2.15
N ASN A 211 7.33 -14.73 -1.60
CA ASN A 211 8.38 -14.62 -0.59
C ASN A 211 9.58 -15.51 -0.91
N CYS A 212 10.58 -14.92 -1.57
CA CYS A 212 11.85 -15.57 -1.87
C CYS A 212 12.83 -15.58 -0.68
N GLN A 213 12.41 -15.24 0.55
CA GLN A 213 13.21 -15.43 1.77
C GLN A 213 13.06 -16.85 2.34
N LEU A 214 11.94 -17.54 2.06
CA LEU A 214 11.68 -18.91 2.52
C LEU A 214 12.43 -19.98 1.70
N THR A 215 13.23 -19.55 0.71
CA THR A 215 14.09 -20.43 -0.08
C THR A 215 15.52 -19.95 0.12
N ASP A 216 16.16 -20.48 1.17
CA ASP A 216 17.61 -20.45 1.31
C ASP A 216 18.22 -20.84 -0.05
N PRO A 217 19.18 -20.08 -0.61
CA PRO A 217 19.90 -20.49 -1.81
C PRO A 217 20.30 -21.97 -1.81
N ASP A 218 20.65 -22.52 -0.65
CA ASP A 218 21.09 -23.91 -0.49
C ASP A 218 19.91 -24.92 -0.53
N ASP A 219 18.69 -24.49 -0.21
CA ASP A 219 17.47 -25.30 -0.22
C ASP A 219 16.66 -25.16 -1.52
N ARG A 220 17.16 -24.39 -2.49
CA ARG A 220 16.46 -24.22 -3.77
C ARG A 220 16.57 -25.48 -4.63
N PRO A 221 15.49 -25.82 -5.37
CA PRO A 221 15.63 -26.81 -6.43
C PRO A 221 16.72 -26.35 -7.40
N MET A 222 17.58 -27.29 -7.80
CA MET A 222 18.59 -27.04 -8.82
C MET A 222 17.93 -27.11 -10.19
N ASP A 223 18.32 -26.23 -11.10
CA ASP A 223 17.95 -26.31 -12.50
C ASP A 223 18.75 -27.39 -13.24
N ASP A 224 18.52 -27.52 -14.56
CA ASP A 224 19.22 -28.50 -15.40
C ASP A 224 20.75 -28.27 -15.48
N TRP A 225 21.23 -27.09 -15.05
CA TRP A 225 22.64 -26.71 -15.01
C TRP A 225 23.26 -26.91 -13.62
N GLY A 226 22.49 -27.37 -12.63
CA GLY A 226 22.96 -27.54 -11.26
C GLY A 226 23.05 -26.24 -10.47
N GLU A 227 22.44 -25.16 -10.97
CA GLU A 227 22.36 -23.88 -10.26
C GLU A 227 21.03 -23.79 -9.50
N PRO A 228 21.00 -23.20 -8.30
CA PRO A 228 19.77 -23.01 -7.57
C PRO A 228 18.84 -22.10 -8.38
N VAL A 229 17.65 -22.60 -8.72
CA VAL A 229 16.65 -21.91 -9.54
C VAL A 229 16.51 -20.47 -9.05
N HIS A 230 16.83 -19.54 -9.93
CA HIS A 230 16.72 -18.12 -9.62
C HIS A 230 15.24 -17.81 -9.35
N CYS A 231 14.95 -17.04 -8.29
CA CYS A 231 13.61 -16.48 -8.05
C CYS A 231 13.14 -15.85 -9.38
N ASP A 232 12.02 -16.31 -9.94
CA ASP A 232 11.54 -16.13 -11.33
C ASP A 232 11.26 -14.67 -11.78
N GLY A 233 12.02 -13.69 -11.27
CA GLY A 233 11.97 -12.31 -11.72
C GLY A 233 10.77 -11.50 -11.20
N GLN A 234 9.87 -12.08 -10.40
CA GLN A 234 8.75 -11.33 -9.79
C GLN A 234 9.18 -10.53 -8.55
N CYS A 235 10.40 -9.97 -8.58
CA CYS A 235 10.96 -9.18 -7.49
C CYS A 235 10.12 -7.95 -7.14
N THR A 236 9.27 -7.47 -8.05
CA THR A 236 8.34 -6.35 -7.82
C THR A 236 7.17 -6.71 -6.91
N HIS A 237 6.84 -8.01 -6.79
CA HIS A 237 5.77 -8.56 -5.95
C HIS A 237 6.32 -9.41 -4.79
N CYS A 238 7.62 -9.28 -4.50
CA CYS A 238 8.32 -10.13 -3.56
C CYS A 238 8.54 -9.41 -2.22
N TRP A 239 8.27 -10.10 -1.12
CA TRP A 239 8.58 -9.63 0.23
C TRP A 239 10.06 -9.30 0.39
N ARG A 240 10.97 -10.12 -0.15
CA ARG A 240 12.43 -9.93 -0.01
C ARG A 240 12.91 -8.53 -0.41
N SER A 241 12.35 -7.95 -1.48
CA SER A 241 12.76 -6.63 -1.96
C SER A 241 12.14 -5.48 -1.16
N SER A 242 11.03 -5.73 -0.48
CA SER A 242 10.22 -4.71 0.22
C SER A 242 10.41 -4.74 1.74
N THR A 243 10.71 -5.89 2.34
CA THR A 243 10.89 -6.07 3.79
C THR A 243 11.92 -5.11 4.40
N PRO A 244 13.09 -4.84 3.79
CA PRO A 244 14.04 -3.85 4.32
C PRO A 244 13.40 -2.48 4.58
N ARG A 245 12.51 -2.02 3.69
CA ARG A 245 11.79 -0.75 3.83
C ARG A 245 10.80 -0.80 4.99
N PHE A 246 10.10 -1.91 5.15
CA PHE A 246 9.08 -2.08 6.20
C PHE A 246 9.67 -2.17 7.61
N MET A 247 10.93 -2.59 7.73
CA MET A 247 11.62 -2.71 9.02
C MET A 247 12.31 -1.43 9.48
N GLY A 248 12.20 -0.32 8.74
CA GLY A 248 12.66 0.99 9.20
C GLY A 248 14.18 1.19 9.18
N GLY A 249 14.91 0.41 8.40
CA GLY A 249 16.30 0.71 7.98
C GLY A 249 17.34 0.78 9.09
N VAL A 250 17.81 -0.38 9.58
CA VAL A 250 19.24 -0.74 9.60
C VAL A 250 19.29 -2.27 9.47
N LEU A 251 19.44 -2.78 8.26
CA LEU A 251 19.97 -4.13 8.06
C LEU A 251 21.47 -3.94 7.89
N ASP A 252 22.24 -4.19 8.94
CA ASP A 252 23.71 -4.28 8.94
C ASP A 252 24.52 -3.06 8.47
N GLY A 253 24.10 -1.84 8.83
CA GLY A 253 24.94 -0.64 8.67
C GLY A 253 25.16 -0.18 7.23
N VAL A 254 24.37 -0.67 6.27
CA VAL A 254 24.29 -0.15 4.91
C VAL A 254 22.97 0.59 4.77
N GLU A 255 23.02 1.89 4.48
CA GLU A 255 21.83 2.63 4.04
C GLU A 255 21.34 2.02 2.72
N VAL A 256 20.11 1.51 2.73
CA VAL A 256 19.44 0.89 1.57
C VAL A 256 18.55 1.91 0.88
#